data_AF-A0A6C0AIN4-F1
#
_entry.id   AF-A0A6C0AIN4-F1
#
_cell.length_a   1.000
_cell.length_b   1.000
_cell.length_c   1.000
_cell.angle_alpha   90.00
_cell.angle_beta   90.00
_cell.angle_gamma   90.00
#
_symmetry.space_group_name_H-M   'P 1'
#
loop_
_entity.id
_entity.type
_entity.pdbx_description
1 polymer ?
#
loop_
_entity_poly.entity_id
_entity_poly.type
_entity_poly.pdbx_seq_one_letter_code
_entity_poly.pdbx_strand_id
1 'polypeptide(L)'
;MSDEEDIQEVYDETDESENESIPDEDSIEEYCLDPLVDETTEKMEVEKILKSPTFIGDTHPQEKHINYEEVLALCSILRDEKQNIDDPRHRTLPLLTKYEYTRILGVRAGQVEQGASLFIKVPDTLIDSYLIAKEELHQKKLPFIIKRPIPNGTIEYWKLEDLEILV
;
A
#
# COMPACT_ATOMS: atom_id res chain seq x y z
N MET A 1 -7.75 17.26 -53.14
CA MET A 1 -7.14 17.73 -51.88
C MET A 1 -7.35 16.61 -50.88
N SER A 2 -6.32 15.78 -50.72
CA SER A 2 -6.07 14.80 -49.63
C SER A 2 -7.18 13.75 -49.42
N ASP A 3 -7.18 12.64 -50.15
CA ASP A 3 -6.32 11.43 -50.06
C ASP A 3 -6.77 10.50 -48.90
N GLU A 4 -7.44 9.42 -49.30
CA GLU A 4 -7.67 8.17 -48.56
C GLU A 4 -6.32 7.51 -48.24
N GLU A 5 -6.23 6.70 -47.18
CA GLU A 5 -5.74 5.32 -47.30
C GLU A 5 -5.84 4.53 -45.99
N ASP A 6 -6.44 3.35 -46.12
CA ASP A 6 -6.58 2.27 -45.15
C ASP A 6 -5.21 1.80 -44.63
N ILE A 7 -5.10 1.62 -43.31
CA ILE A 7 -3.92 1.02 -42.68
C ILE A 7 -4.03 -0.51 -42.83
N GLN A 8 -3.28 -1.07 -43.79
CA GLN A 8 -3.07 -2.50 -43.96
C GLN A 8 -2.17 -3.06 -42.85
N GLU A 9 -2.61 -4.17 -42.24
CA GLU A 9 -1.80 -5.03 -41.37
C GLU A 9 -0.62 -5.62 -42.17
N VAL A 10 0.60 -5.27 -41.76
CA VAL A 10 1.83 -5.88 -42.26
C VAL A 10 2.17 -7.05 -41.34
N TYR A 11 1.90 -8.26 -41.82
CA TYR A 11 2.51 -9.47 -41.31
C TYR A 11 3.94 -9.54 -41.86
N ASP A 12 4.92 -9.58 -40.96
CA ASP A 12 6.33 -9.81 -41.29
C ASP A 12 6.66 -11.27 -40.95
N GLU A 13 6.85 -12.08 -41.98
CA GLU A 13 7.31 -13.47 -41.87
C GLU A 13 8.74 -13.57 -42.44
N THR A 14 9.56 -14.32 -41.69
CA THR A 14 10.89 -14.91 -42.00
C THR A 14 12.12 -14.03 -41.78
N ASP A 15 13.00 -14.41 -40.84
CA ASP A 15 14.20 -15.16 -41.26
C ASP A 15 14.91 -15.96 -40.13
N GLU A 16 15.34 -17.16 -40.54
CA GLU A 16 16.45 -18.02 -40.10
C GLU A 16 16.80 -18.27 -38.61
N SER A 17 16.46 -19.48 -38.18
CA SER A 17 17.24 -20.45 -37.41
C SER A 17 18.44 -19.98 -36.58
N GLU A 18 18.26 -19.94 -35.26
CA GLU A 18 19.26 -20.46 -34.32
C GLU A 18 18.59 -21.55 -33.46
N ASN A 19 19.01 -22.78 -33.75
CA ASN A 19 18.67 -23.99 -33.01
C ASN A 19 19.41 -23.97 -31.66
N GLU A 20 18.87 -23.26 -30.67
CA GLU A 20 19.23 -23.51 -29.28
C GLU A 20 18.35 -24.64 -28.74
N SER A 21 19.00 -25.77 -28.55
CA SER A 21 18.43 -27.00 -28.04
C SER A 21 17.75 -26.74 -26.70
N ILE A 22 16.44 -26.92 -26.64
CA ILE A 22 15.67 -26.94 -25.39
C ILE A 22 16.32 -28.03 -24.51
N PRO A 23 16.84 -27.72 -23.31
CA PRO A 23 17.39 -28.74 -22.43
C PRO A 23 16.29 -29.73 -22.08
N ASP A 24 16.61 -31.03 -22.22
CA ASP A 24 15.72 -32.15 -21.95
C ASP A 24 14.93 -31.94 -20.64
N GLU A 25 13.60 -32.02 -20.75
CA GLU A 25 12.61 -31.88 -19.67
C GLU A 25 12.73 -32.99 -18.59
N ASP A 26 13.72 -33.88 -18.72
CA ASP A 26 13.98 -35.06 -17.88
C ASP A 26 15.04 -34.83 -16.79
N SER A 27 15.33 -33.57 -16.43
CA SER A 27 16.18 -33.26 -15.27
C SER A 27 15.55 -32.29 -14.28
N ILE A 28 14.22 -32.38 -14.13
CA ILE A 28 13.64 -32.06 -12.83
C ILE A 28 14.24 -33.09 -11.89
N GLU A 29 15.20 -32.70 -11.06
CA GLU A 29 15.55 -33.46 -9.88
C GLU A 29 14.23 -33.65 -9.13
N GLU A 30 13.66 -34.85 -9.27
CA GLU A 30 12.61 -35.36 -8.42
C GLU A 30 13.20 -35.30 -7.02
N TYR A 31 13.00 -34.17 -6.35
CA TYR A 31 13.16 -34.08 -4.92
C TYR A 31 12.36 -35.26 -4.41
N CYS A 32 13.07 -36.29 -3.95
CA CYS A 32 12.44 -37.45 -3.39
C CYS A 32 11.60 -36.92 -2.23
N LEU A 33 10.29 -36.75 -2.45
CA LEU A 33 9.34 -36.66 -1.36
C LEU A 33 9.56 -37.97 -0.62
N ASP A 34 10.24 -37.88 0.52
CA ASP A 34 10.43 -39.02 1.39
C ASP A 34 9.02 -39.58 1.68
N PRO A 35 8.66 -40.79 1.20
CA PRO A 35 7.29 -41.30 1.24
C PRO A 35 6.74 -41.49 2.65
N LEU A 36 7.57 -41.23 3.67
CA LEU A 36 7.29 -41.41 5.08
C LEU A 36 6.94 -40.10 5.81
N VAL A 37 6.95 -38.94 5.13
CA VAL A 37 6.44 -37.71 5.74
C VAL A 37 4.93 -37.67 5.50
N ASP A 38 4.19 -38.09 6.51
CA ASP A 38 2.73 -38.00 6.55
C ASP A 38 2.31 -36.54 6.30
N GLU A 39 1.48 -36.28 5.28
CA GLU A 39 0.97 -34.92 5.00
C GLU A 39 0.36 -34.26 6.26
N THR A 40 -0.11 -35.07 7.22
CA THR A 40 -0.62 -34.57 8.50
C THR A 40 0.48 -34.01 9.40
N THR A 41 1.70 -34.54 9.36
CA THR A 41 2.82 -34.01 10.16
C THR A 41 3.34 -32.69 9.62
N GLU A 42 3.44 -32.52 8.30
CA GLU A 42 3.80 -31.22 7.71
C GLU A 42 2.76 -30.15 8.02
N LYS A 43 1.46 -30.49 7.89
CA LYS A 43 0.36 -29.58 8.24
C LYS A 43 0.43 -29.16 9.71
N MET A 44 0.73 -30.09 10.62
CA MET A 44 0.89 -29.78 12.05
C MET A 44 2.11 -28.91 12.34
N GLU A 45 3.25 -29.15 11.68
CA GLU A 45 4.47 -28.35 11.86
C GLU A 45 4.30 -26.93 11.32
N VAL A 46 3.72 -26.77 10.14
CA VAL A 46 3.39 -25.46 9.57
C VAL A 46 2.41 -24.71 10.47
N GLU A 47 1.38 -25.38 10.98
CA GLU A 47 0.41 -24.78 11.89
C GLU A 47 1.07 -24.36 13.21
N LYS A 48 2.05 -25.13 13.70
CA LYS A 48 2.83 -24.79 14.90
C LYS A 48 3.75 -23.59 14.68
N ILE A 49 4.34 -23.45 13.50
CA ILE A 49 5.17 -22.30 13.10
C ILE A 49 4.29 -21.04 13.00
N LEU A 50 3.15 -21.12 12.31
CA LEU A 50 2.21 -20.00 12.13
C LEU A 50 1.59 -19.53 13.45
N LYS A 51 1.31 -20.45 14.38
CA LYS A 51 0.77 -20.12 15.71
C LYS A 51 1.82 -19.61 16.69
N SER A 52 3.11 -19.60 16.31
CA SER A 52 4.14 -19.08 17.20
C SER A 52 3.97 -17.56 17.36
N PRO A 53 4.08 -17.02 18.59
CA PRO A 53 3.82 -15.62 18.87
C PRO A 53 4.85 -14.66 18.25
N THR A 54 6.01 -15.18 17.82
CA THR A 54 7.11 -14.40 17.23
C THR A 54 7.11 -14.45 15.71
N PHE A 55 6.36 -15.35 15.07
CA PHE A 55 6.36 -15.53 13.61
C PHE A 55 6.24 -14.22 12.86
N ILE A 56 5.25 -13.40 13.21
CA ILE A 56 5.00 -12.09 12.57
C ILE A 56 6.18 -11.14 12.76
N GLY A 57 6.84 -11.16 13.92
CA GLY A 57 8.01 -10.31 14.16
C GLY A 57 9.20 -10.66 13.28
N ASP A 58 9.38 -11.96 13.02
CA ASP A 58 10.52 -12.49 12.28
C ASP A 58 10.29 -12.45 10.75
N THR A 59 9.06 -12.71 10.30
CA THR A 59 8.73 -12.80 8.86
C THR A 59 8.10 -11.54 8.29
N HIS A 60 7.25 -10.85 9.06
CA HIS A 60 6.45 -9.71 8.61
C HIS A 60 6.47 -8.55 9.62
N PRO A 61 7.65 -7.97 9.90
CA PRO A 61 7.80 -6.95 10.95
C PRO A 61 6.91 -5.72 10.73
N GLN A 62 6.52 -5.42 9.47
CA GLN A 62 5.64 -4.30 9.15
C GLN A 62 4.19 -4.51 9.61
N GLU A 63 3.75 -5.75 9.80
CA GLU A 63 2.38 -6.10 10.26
C GLU A 63 2.24 -6.04 11.78
N LYS A 64 3.33 -5.72 12.49
CA LYS A 64 3.26 -5.53 13.94
C LYS A 64 2.34 -4.36 14.28
N HIS A 65 1.28 -4.65 15.03
CA HIS A 65 0.38 -3.64 15.57
C HIS A 65 0.95 -3.08 16.88
N ILE A 66 0.96 -1.75 16.99
CA ILE A 66 1.32 -1.01 18.21
C ILE A 66 0.07 -0.39 18.82
N ASN A 67 0.14 -0.06 20.11
CA ASN A 67 -1.00 0.54 20.80
C ASN A 67 -1.29 1.95 20.25
N TYR A 68 -2.56 2.36 20.28
CA TYR A 68 -2.97 3.68 19.82
C TYR A 68 -2.26 4.83 20.56
N GLU A 69 -2.05 4.69 21.87
CA GLU A 69 -1.29 5.69 22.65
C GLU A 69 0.16 5.83 22.16
N GLU A 70 0.78 4.71 21.77
CA GLU A 70 2.12 4.71 21.19
C GLU A 70 2.13 5.37 19.81
N VAL A 71 1.12 5.08 18.97
CA VAL A 71 0.94 5.75 17.66
C VAL A 71 0.86 7.26 17.86
N LEU A 72 0.03 7.73 18.79
CA LEU A 72 -0.13 9.16 19.06
C LEU A 72 1.17 9.81 19.53
N ALA A 73 1.94 9.14 20.38
CA ALA A 73 3.25 9.62 20.81
C ALA A 73 4.24 9.70 19.64
N LEU A 74 4.21 8.74 18.71
CA LEU A 74 5.05 8.72 17.52
C LEU A 74 4.64 9.75 16.46
N CYS A 75 3.38 10.19 16.45
CA CYS A 75 2.88 11.23 15.56
C CYS A 75 3.30 12.66 15.94
N SER A 76 3.87 12.86 17.13
CA SER A 76 4.20 14.19 17.62
C SER A 76 5.43 14.75 16.89
N ILE A 77 5.20 15.65 15.93
CA ILE A 77 6.27 16.30 15.15
C ILE A 77 6.91 17.44 15.97
N LEU A 78 8.24 17.42 16.08
CA LEU A 78 9.02 18.52 16.64
C LEU A 78 9.37 19.55 15.56
N ARG A 79 9.17 20.84 15.86
CA ARG A 79 9.44 21.95 14.95
C ARG A 79 10.39 22.96 15.60
N ASP A 80 11.33 23.47 14.81
CA ASP A 80 12.26 24.53 15.21
C ASP A 80 11.58 25.93 15.19
N GLU A 81 12.23 26.96 15.71
CA GLU A 81 11.78 28.37 15.71
C GLU A 81 11.42 28.86 14.30
N LYS A 82 12.06 28.31 13.27
CA LYS A 82 11.81 28.61 11.85
C LYS A 82 10.68 27.77 11.21
N GLN A 83 9.92 27.02 12.00
CA GLN A 83 8.84 26.10 11.55
C GLN A 83 9.29 24.90 10.70
N ASN A 84 10.60 24.67 10.60
CA ASN A 84 11.14 23.47 9.96
C ASN A 84 10.94 22.25 10.87
N ILE A 85 10.70 21.09 10.26
CA ILE A 85 10.62 19.82 10.98
C ILE A 85 12.04 19.42 11.40
N ASP A 86 12.27 19.38 12.70
CA ASP A 86 13.51 18.92 13.33
C ASP A 86 13.19 17.72 14.23
N ASP A 87 12.78 16.62 13.59
CA ASP A 87 12.42 15.38 14.27
C ASP A 87 13.15 14.18 13.64
N PRO A 88 13.99 13.46 14.42
CA PRO A 88 14.64 12.23 13.96
C PRO A 88 13.69 11.14 13.45
N ARG A 89 12.42 11.15 13.88
CA ARG A 89 11.39 10.16 13.55
C ARG A 89 10.61 10.46 12.26
N HIS A 90 10.68 11.70 11.76
CA HIS A 90 9.95 12.16 10.59
C HIS A 90 10.92 12.66 9.53
N ARG A 91 11.44 11.74 8.71
CA ARG A 91 12.44 12.01 7.67
C ARG A 91 11.81 12.15 6.29
N THR A 92 10.65 11.53 6.06
CA THR A 92 9.94 11.67 4.79
C THR A 92 9.39 13.08 4.60
N LEU A 93 9.10 13.45 3.36
CA LEU A 93 8.58 14.78 3.04
C LEU A 93 7.20 14.99 3.70
N PRO A 94 6.91 16.18 4.27
CA PRO A 94 5.62 16.53 4.86
C PRO A 94 4.55 16.84 3.79
N LEU A 95 4.59 16.10 2.68
CA LEU A 95 3.68 16.22 1.55
C LEU A 95 2.83 14.97 1.48
N LEU A 96 1.55 15.14 1.16
CA LEU A 96 0.64 14.04 0.90
C LEU A 96 0.89 13.52 -0.51
N THR A 97 1.27 12.25 -0.64
CA THR A 97 1.53 11.66 -1.96
C THR A 97 0.21 11.41 -2.71
N LYS A 98 0.26 11.35 -4.04
CA LYS A 98 -0.92 11.01 -4.87
C LYS A 98 -1.56 9.67 -4.47
N TYR A 99 -0.76 8.71 -4.03
CA TYR A 99 -1.23 7.39 -3.61
C TYR A 99 -1.97 7.46 -2.27
N GLU A 100 -1.43 8.18 -1.30
CA GLU A 100 -2.07 8.41 -0.01
C GLU A 100 -3.36 9.20 -0.18
N TYR A 101 -3.32 10.30 -0.96
CA TYR A 101 -4.47 11.12 -1.30
C TYR A 101 -5.61 10.29 -1.88
N THR A 102 -5.35 9.51 -2.93
CA THR A 102 -6.37 8.67 -3.58
C THR A 102 -6.90 7.60 -2.62
N ARG A 103 -6.03 6.98 -1.81
CA ARG A 103 -6.46 5.95 -0.85
C ARG A 103 -7.35 6.53 0.25
N ILE A 104 -7.00 7.71 0.78
CA ILE A 104 -7.78 8.40 1.80
C ILE A 104 -9.17 8.74 1.27
N LEU A 105 -9.26 9.29 0.05
CA LEU A 105 -10.54 9.60 -0.57
C LEU A 105 -11.39 8.36 -0.79
N GLY A 106 -10.80 7.27 -1.32
CA GLY A 106 -11.54 6.03 -1.55
C GLY A 106 -12.09 5.43 -0.26
N VAL A 107 -11.25 5.33 0.78
CA VAL A 107 -11.67 4.82 2.09
C VAL A 107 -12.75 5.71 2.71
N ARG A 108 -12.56 7.04 2.67
CA ARG A 108 -13.50 7.97 3.30
C ARG A 108 -14.83 8.03 2.56
N ALA A 109 -14.83 8.07 1.23
CA ALA A 109 -16.05 8.01 0.43
C ALA A 109 -16.86 6.74 0.76
N GLY A 110 -16.20 5.59 0.85
CA GLY A 110 -16.84 4.34 1.27
C GLY A 110 -17.44 4.39 2.68
N GLN A 111 -16.80 5.08 3.63
CA GLN A 111 -17.38 5.30 4.97
C GLN A 111 -18.65 6.15 4.91
N VAL A 112 -18.63 7.22 4.10
CA VAL A 112 -19.81 8.09 3.92
C VAL A 112 -20.98 7.31 3.32
N GLU A 113 -20.72 6.46 2.32
CA GLU A 113 -21.74 5.59 1.71
C GLU A 113 -22.32 4.57 2.69
N GLN A 114 -21.52 4.13 3.67
CA GLN A 114 -21.97 3.26 4.77
C GLN A 114 -22.73 4.04 5.87
N GLY A 115 -22.98 5.34 5.68
CA GLY A 115 -23.72 6.17 6.62
C GLY A 115 -22.87 6.73 7.78
N ALA A 116 -21.55 6.79 7.64
CA ALA A 116 -20.70 7.42 8.64
C ALA A 116 -21.02 8.92 8.76
N SER A 117 -20.87 9.45 9.98
CA SER A 117 -21.05 10.89 10.24
C SER A 117 -20.00 11.73 9.52
N LEU A 118 -20.42 12.90 9.05
CA LEU A 118 -19.56 13.86 8.35
C LEU A 118 -18.86 14.78 9.36
N PHE A 119 -17.61 15.13 9.08
CA PHE A 119 -16.78 16.02 9.90
C PHE A 119 -16.94 17.50 9.53
N ILE A 120 -17.61 17.78 8.42
CA ILE A 120 -17.93 19.14 7.95
C ILE A 120 -19.43 19.30 7.77
N LYS A 121 -19.88 20.56 7.74
CA LYS A 121 -21.24 20.89 7.32
C LYS A 121 -21.26 20.97 5.81
N VAL A 122 -22.02 20.09 5.16
CA VAL A 122 -22.25 20.12 3.71
C VAL A 122 -23.71 20.49 3.42
N PRO A 123 -23.96 21.18 2.30
CA PRO A 123 -25.32 21.49 1.87
C PRO A 123 -26.06 20.21 1.49
N ASP A 124 -27.37 20.17 1.75
CA ASP A 124 -28.23 18.99 1.49
C ASP A 124 -28.27 18.59 0.00
N THR A 125 -27.87 19.49 -0.90
CA THR A 125 -27.78 19.21 -2.34
C THR A 125 -26.58 18.35 -2.73
N LEU A 126 -25.55 18.28 -1.88
CA LEU A 126 -24.33 17.53 -2.15
C LEU A 126 -24.49 16.09 -1.66
N ILE A 127 -24.81 15.19 -2.58
CA ILE A 127 -25.04 13.76 -2.30
C ILE A 127 -23.79 12.92 -2.61
N ASP A 128 -22.89 13.41 -3.46
CA ASP A 128 -21.71 12.67 -3.91
C ASP A 128 -20.68 12.46 -2.78
N SER A 129 -20.47 11.19 -2.42
CA SER A 129 -19.56 10.74 -1.36
C SER A 129 -18.12 11.16 -1.62
N TYR A 130 -17.68 11.16 -2.89
CA TYR A 130 -16.33 11.57 -3.27
C TYR A 130 -16.11 13.06 -3.01
N LEU A 131 -17.06 13.91 -3.42
CA LEU A 131 -16.96 15.35 -3.23
C LEU A 131 -16.98 15.72 -1.75
N ILE A 132 -17.80 15.03 -0.95
CA ILE A 132 -17.82 15.20 0.52
C ILE A 132 -16.46 14.84 1.11
N ALA A 133 -15.90 13.67 0.77
CA ALA A 133 -14.59 13.24 1.27
C ALA A 133 -13.47 14.18 0.84
N LYS A 134 -13.54 14.70 -0.39
CA LYS A 134 -12.58 15.68 -0.92
C LYS A 134 -12.63 16.99 -0.14
N GLU A 135 -13.82 17.47 0.18
CA GLU A 135 -13.99 18.70 0.96
C GLU A 135 -13.53 18.52 2.41
N GLU A 136 -13.81 17.36 3.04
CA GLU A 136 -13.31 17.04 4.38
C GLU A 136 -11.78 16.97 4.45
N LEU A 137 -11.16 16.38 3.41
CA LEU A 137 -9.71 16.31 3.27
C LEU A 137 -9.11 17.71 3.08
N HIS A 138 -9.70 18.52 2.21
CA HIS A 138 -9.24 19.88 1.94
C HIS A 138 -9.31 20.79 3.18
N GLN A 139 -10.37 20.64 4.00
CA GLN A 139 -10.50 21.33 5.28
C GLN A 139 -9.68 20.70 6.42
N LYS A 140 -8.87 19.66 6.14
CA LYS A 140 -8.03 18.94 7.10
C LYS A 140 -8.82 18.45 8.33
N LYS A 141 -10.06 17.97 8.13
CA LYS A 141 -10.94 17.49 9.22
C LYS A 141 -10.92 15.99 9.43
N LEU A 142 -10.29 15.23 8.53
CA LEU A 142 -10.22 13.78 8.62
C LEU A 142 -9.21 13.34 9.70
N PRO A 143 -9.64 12.60 10.73
CA PRO A 143 -8.77 12.16 11.83
C PRO A 143 -7.99 10.88 11.45
N PHE A 144 -7.29 10.91 10.31
CA PHE A 144 -6.49 9.78 9.84
C PHE A 144 -5.00 9.96 10.19
N ILE A 145 -4.35 8.83 10.40
CA ILE A 145 -2.90 8.73 10.59
C ILE A 145 -2.35 7.86 9.48
N ILE A 146 -1.34 8.36 8.78
CA ILE A 146 -0.64 7.67 7.71
C ILE A 146 0.55 6.94 8.30
N LYS A 147 0.61 5.64 8.06
CA LYS A 147 1.73 4.77 8.40
C LYS A 147 2.65 4.63 7.18
N ARG A 148 3.88 5.15 7.27
CA ARG A 148 4.90 5.06 6.21
C ARG A 148 5.99 4.06 6.60
N PRO A 149 5.99 2.84 6.06
CA PRO A 149 7.10 1.91 6.27
C PRO A 149 8.33 2.36 5.47
N ILE A 150 9.49 2.43 6.12
CA ILE A 150 10.79 2.72 5.51
C ILE A 150 11.51 1.40 5.21
N PRO A 151 12.32 1.30 4.14
CA PRO A 151 13.07 0.08 3.82
C PRO A 151 13.97 -0.47 4.93
N ASN A 152 14.41 0.38 5.87
CA ASN A 152 15.21 -0.04 7.03
C ASN A 152 14.37 -0.70 8.15
N GLY A 153 13.07 -0.93 7.93
CA GLY A 153 12.13 -1.50 8.91
C GLY A 153 11.56 -0.47 9.90
N THR A 154 12.03 0.78 9.89
CA THR A 154 11.43 1.85 10.69
C THR A 154 10.10 2.27 10.08
N ILE A 155 9.18 2.76 10.91
CA ILE A 155 7.87 3.23 10.47
C ILE A 155 7.69 4.65 10.98
N GLU A 156 7.26 5.54 10.09
CA GLU A 156 6.83 6.89 10.46
C GLU A 156 5.31 6.96 10.54
N TYR A 157 4.80 7.73 11.49
CA TYR A 157 3.37 7.94 11.68
C TYR A 157 3.05 9.42 11.53
N TRP A 158 2.38 9.78 10.44
CA TRP A 158 2.04 11.16 10.14
C TRP A 158 0.56 11.39 10.38
N LYS A 159 0.19 12.41 11.14
CA LYS A 159 -1.21 12.85 11.09
C LYS A 159 -1.50 13.46 9.74
N LEU A 160 -2.67 13.16 9.20
CA LEU A 160 -3.11 13.70 7.92
C LEU A 160 -3.20 15.23 7.93
N GLU A 161 -3.59 15.82 9.07
CA GLU A 161 -3.67 17.27 9.25
C GLU A 161 -2.32 18.00 9.07
N ASP A 162 -1.21 17.31 9.37
CA ASP A 162 0.14 17.88 9.30
C ASP A 162 0.75 17.84 7.90
N LEU A 163 0.16 17.08 6.98
CA LEU A 163 0.65 16.95 5.61
C LEU A 163 0.09 18.05 4.70
N GLU A 164 0.93 18.55 3.80
CA GLU A 164 0.54 19.51 2.77
C GLU A 164 0.05 18.79 1.52
N ILE A 165 -1.02 19.30 0.92
CA ILE A 165 -1.59 18.74 -0.31
C ILE A 165 -1.14 19.62 -1.48
N LEU A 166 -0.37 19.04 -2.39
CA LEU A 166 -0.02 19.68 -3.66
C LEU A 166 -1.04 19.23 -4.70
N VAL A 167 -2.08 20.04 -4.92
CA VAL A 167 -3.07 19.85 -5.99
C VAL A 167 -2.76 20.81 -7.13
#